data_AF-A0A7H4MAE3-F1
#
_entry.id   AF-A0A7H4MAE3-F1
#
_cell.length_a   1.000
_cell.length_b   1.000
_cell.length_c   1.000
_cell.angle_alpha   90.00
_cell.angle_beta   90.00
_cell.angle_gamma   90.00
#
_symmetry.space_group_name_H-M   'P 1'
#
loop_
_entity.id
_entity.type
_entity.pdbx_description
1 polymer ?
#
loop_
_entity_poly.entity_id
_entity_poly.type
_entity_poly.pdbx_seq_one_letter_code
_entity_poly.pdbx_strand_id
1 'polypeptide(L)'
;MSRLLAAITLPLSIALTILVTIICSVPIIVAGLIKLLVPIPAVWRSISVFCNFMMYCWCEGLALLLHLNPWLKWDVEGLEGLNKKNWYLLISNHHSWADIVVLCVLFRKHIPMNKYFLKTTAGVGTLHRPRLLGVGYALYAPLFTQFPY
;
A
#
# COMPACT_ATOMS: atom_id res chain seq x y z
N MET A 1 24.98 14.78 -10.51
CA MET A 1 25.54 13.41 -10.53
C MET A 1 26.34 13.23 -11.79
N SER A 2 27.52 12.60 -11.72
CA SER A 2 28.18 12.10 -12.93
C SER A 2 27.24 11.10 -13.61
N ARG A 3 27.20 11.07 -14.95
CA ARG A 3 26.32 10.17 -15.73
C ARG A 3 26.47 8.70 -15.31
N LEU A 4 27.67 8.33 -14.87
CA LEU A 4 28.02 7.02 -14.33
C LEU A 4 27.26 6.68 -13.04
N LEU A 5 27.18 7.61 -12.09
CA LEU A 5 26.44 7.37 -10.83
C LEU A 5 24.96 7.17 -11.13
N ALA A 6 24.36 7.98 -12.02
CA ALA A 6 22.96 7.81 -12.41
C ALA A 6 22.70 6.44 -13.08
N ALA A 7 23.63 5.99 -13.93
CA ALA A 7 23.56 4.70 -14.61
C ALA A 7 23.62 3.50 -13.65
N ILE A 8 24.24 3.64 -12.47
CA ILE A 8 24.32 2.60 -11.44
C ILE A 8 23.13 2.71 -10.47
N THR A 9 22.80 3.93 -10.03
CA THR A 9 21.73 4.16 -9.06
C THR A 9 20.37 3.74 -9.59
N LEU A 10 20.08 3.94 -10.88
CA LEU A 10 18.80 3.56 -11.47
C LEU A 10 18.53 2.04 -11.42
N PRO A 11 19.36 1.16 -12.00
CA PRO A 11 19.12 -0.29 -11.95
C PRO A 11 19.15 -0.82 -10.51
N LEU A 12 20.03 -0.28 -9.65
CA LEU A 12 20.05 -0.62 -8.23
C LEU A 12 18.72 -0.29 -7.55
N SER A 13 18.20 0.92 -7.78
CA SER A 13 16.92 1.35 -7.19
C SER A 13 15.76 0.49 -7.67
N ILE A 14 15.74 0.11 -8.96
CA ILE A 14 14.73 -0.80 -9.52
C ILE A 14 14.83 -2.18 -8.86
N ALA A 15 16.02 -2.77 -8.80
CA ALA A 15 16.24 -4.08 -8.21
C ALA A 15 15.82 -4.12 -6.73
N LEU A 16 16.20 -3.11 -5.95
CA LEU A 16 15.82 -3.00 -4.55
C LEU A 16 14.32 -2.76 -4.37
N THR A 17 13.69 -1.97 -5.25
CA THR A 17 12.23 -1.75 -5.23
C THR A 17 11.47 -3.06 -5.46
N ILE A 18 11.92 -3.86 -6.44
CA ILE A 18 11.35 -5.17 -6.71
C ILE A 18 11.52 -6.09 -5.50
N LEU A 19 12.73 -6.12 -4.91
CA LEU A 19 13.03 -6.94 -3.75
C LEU A 19 12.14 -6.58 -2.54
N VAL A 20 12.06 -5.29 -2.18
CA VAL A 20 11.19 -4.79 -1.11
C VAL A 20 9.72 -5.15 -1.37
N THR A 21 9.28 -5.02 -2.62
CA THR A 21 7.90 -5.33 -3.00
C THR A 21 7.62 -6.83 -2.88
N ILE A 22 8.53 -7.71 -3.31
CA ILE A 22 8.37 -9.17 -3.16
C ILE A 22 8.34 -9.56 -1.67
N ILE A 23 9.32 -9.10 -0.90
CA ILE A 23 9.44 -9.40 0.54
C ILE A 23 8.18 -8.95 1.30
N CYS A 24 7.56 -7.84 0.92
CA CYS A 24 6.36 -7.35 1.61
C CYS A 24 5.07 -7.97 1.08
N SER A 25 4.93 -8.15 -0.24
CA SER A 25 3.69 -8.62 -0.85
C SER A 25 3.44 -10.12 -0.67
N VAL A 26 4.47 -10.96 -0.74
CA VAL A 26 4.32 -12.42 -0.62
C VAL A 26 3.71 -12.81 0.74
N PRO A 27 4.21 -12.33 1.89
CA PRO A 27 3.59 -12.61 3.18
C PRO A 27 2.17 -12.08 3.30
N ILE A 28 1.86 -10.92 2.71
CA ILE A 28 0.50 -10.37 2.73
C ILE A 28 -0.45 -11.26 1.92
N ILE A 29 -0.04 -11.72 0.75
CA ILE A 29 -0.84 -12.63 -0.08
C ILE A 29 -1.13 -13.93 0.69
N VAL A 30 -0.11 -14.52 1.31
CA VAL A 30 -0.25 -15.73 2.12
C VAL A 30 -1.21 -15.49 3.30
N ALA A 31 -1.05 -14.38 4.03
CA ALA A 31 -1.95 -14.04 5.12
C ALA A 31 -3.40 -13.79 4.65
N GLY A 32 -3.57 -13.19 3.47
CA GLY A 32 -4.87 -12.99 2.82
C GLY A 32 -5.55 -14.32 2.46
N LEU A 33 -4.79 -15.30 1.98
CA LEU A 33 -5.30 -16.66 1.72
C LEU A 33 -5.76 -17.34 3.02
N ILE A 34 -4.98 -17.22 4.11
CA ILE A 34 -5.38 -17.77 5.42
C ILE A 34 -6.67 -17.11 5.91
N LYS A 35 -6.79 -15.78 5.76
CA LYS A 35 -8.00 -15.02 6.13
C LYS A 35 -9.24 -15.54 5.39
N LEU A 36 -9.08 -15.89 4.11
CA LEU A 36 -10.17 -16.44 3.28
C LEU A 36 -10.64 -17.82 3.76
N LEU A 37 -9.70 -18.68 4.16
CA LEU A 37 -9.99 -20.06 4.56
C LEU A 37 -10.54 -20.19 5.98
N VAL A 38 -10.18 -19.28 6.89
CA VAL A 38 -10.49 -19.39 8.32
C VAL A 38 -11.49 -18.31 8.74
N PRO A 39 -12.78 -18.62 8.98
CA PRO A 39 -13.80 -17.63 9.33
C PRO A 39 -13.82 -17.28 10.83
N ILE A 40 -12.65 -17.03 11.44
CA ILE A 40 -12.52 -16.73 12.87
C ILE A 40 -12.22 -15.23 13.06
N PRO A 41 -13.09 -14.45 13.74
CA PRO A 41 -12.91 -13.01 13.89
C PRO A 41 -11.60 -12.59 14.58
N ALA A 42 -11.09 -13.39 15.52
CA ALA A 42 -9.80 -13.13 16.16
C ALA A 42 -8.63 -13.27 15.17
N VAL A 43 -8.63 -14.33 14.36
CA VAL A 43 -7.62 -14.58 13.32
C VAL A 43 -7.63 -13.47 12.27
N TRP A 44 -8.81 -13.01 11.86
CA TRP A 44 -8.95 -11.90 10.91
C TRP A 44 -8.36 -10.59 11.43
N ARG A 45 -8.54 -10.29 12.72
CA ARG A 45 -7.96 -9.10 13.34
C ARG A 45 -6.44 -9.18 13.35
N SER A 46 -5.87 -10.31 13.79
CA SER A 46 -4.41 -10.52 13.78
C SER A 46 -3.81 -10.42 12.38
N ILE A 47 -4.45 -11.04 11.38
CA ILE A 47 -4.02 -10.94 9.98
C ILE A 47 -4.07 -9.50 9.49
N SER A 48 -5.13 -8.76 9.83
CA SER A 48 -5.26 -7.36 9.38
C SER A 48 -4.20 -6.45 10.00
N VAL A 49 -3.84 -6.66 11.28
CA VAL A 49 -2.72 -5.96 11.93
C VAL A 49 -1.39 -6.30 11.25
N PHE A 50 -1.15 -7.58 10.95
CA PHE A 50 0.03 -8.02 10.22
C PHE A 50 0.13 -7.41 8.82
N CYS A 51 -0.95 -7.43 8.04
CA CYS A 51 -0.97 -6.83 6.70
C CYS A 51 -0.70 -5.33 6.75
N ASN A 52 -1.27 -4.60 7.70
CA ASN A 52 -0.99 -3.18 7.91
C ASN A 52 0.48 -2.93 8.25
N PHE A 53 1.09 -3.79 9.07
CA PHE A 53 2.51 -3.72 9.40
C PHE A 53 3.39 -3.97 8.18
N MET A 54 3.13 -5.02 7.40
CA MET A 54 3.88 -5.30 6.17
C MET A 54 3.76 -4.19 5.14
N MET A 55 2.57 -3.59 5.00
CA MET A 55 2.37 -2.42 4.14
C MET A 55 3.16 -1.21 4.65
N TYR A 56 3.26 -1.02 5.98
CA TYR A 56 4.10 0.03 6.56
C TYR A 56 5.58 -0.20 6.25
N CYS A 57 6.07 -1.45 6.40
CA CYS A 57 7.43 -1.83 6.01
C CYS A 57 7.71 -1.55 4.53
N TRP A 58 6.75 -1.83 3.65
CA TRP A 58 6.85 -1.51 2.23
C TRP A 58 6.96 0.01 2.00
N CYS A 59 6.10 0.82 2.63
CA CYS A 59 6.16 2.28 2.54
C CYS A 59 7.47 2.86 3.10
N GLU A 60 8.00 2.33 4.21
CA GLU A 60 9.30 2.73 4.74
C GLU A 60 10.44 2.34 3.79
N GLY A 61 10.42 1.14 3.22
CA GLY A 61 11.40 0.68 2.23
C GLY A 61 11.43 1.56 0.99
N LEU A 62 10.25 1.90 0.45
CA LEU A 62 10.13 2.85 -0.67
C LEU A 62 10.64 4.24 -0.30
N ALA A 63 10.34 4.71 0.91
CA ALA A 63 10.85 5.99 1.38
C ALA A 63 12.39 6.01 1.42
N LEU A 64 13.02 4.94 1.92
CA LEU A 64 14.48 4.81 1.93
C LEU A 64 15.05 4.79 0.50
N LEU A 65 14.40 4.09 -0.43
CA LEU A 65 14.83 4.03 -1.83
C LEU A 65 14.72 5.40 -2.53
N LEU A 66 13.70 6.19 -2.21
CA LEU A 66 13.55 7.54 -2.77
C LEU A 66 14.67 8.49 -2.33
N HIS A 67 15.32 8.25 -1.18
CA HIS A 67 16.51 9.01 -0.78
C HIS A 67 17.73 8.73 -1.67
N LEU A 68 17.74 7.64 -2.45
CA LEU A 68 18.80 7.38 -3.43
C LEU A 68 18.76 8.36 -4.60
N ASN A 69 17.65 9.09 -4.80
CA ASN A 69 17.54 10.13 -5.80
C ASN A 69 17.81 11.52 -5.18
N PRO A 70 19.03 12.07 -5.33
CA PRO A 70 19.40 13.36 -4.72
C PRO A 70 18.68 14.57 -5.32
N TRP A 71 17.98 14.40 -6.45
CA TRP A 71 17.22 15.46 -7.10
C TRP A 71 15.77 15.53 -6.65
N LEU A 72 15.29 14.49 -5.96
CA LEU A 72 13.94 14.47 -5.42
C LEU A 72 13.86 15.45 -4.25
N LYS A 73 13.22 16.58 -4.48
CA LYS A 73 12.91 17.57 -3.45
C LYS A 73 11.44 17.44 -3.07
N TRP A 74 11.19 17.27 -1.79
CA TRP A 74 9.84 17.30 -1.24
C TRP A 74 9.49 18.72 -0.88
N ASP A 75 8.39 19.22 -1.45
CA ASP A 75 7.72 20.44 -1.04
C ASP A 75 6.34 20.04 -0.53
N VAL A 76 6.17 20.03 0.79
CA VAL A 76 5.01 19.43 1.46
C VAL A 76 4.60 20.32 2.62
N GLU A 77 3.34 20.74 2.60
CA GLU A 77 2.72 21.58 3.62
C GLU A 77 1.54 20.84 4.28
N GLY A 78 1.19 21.22 5.52
CA GLY A 78 -0.05 20.76 6.16
C GLY A 78 -0.04 19.32 6.69
N LEU A 79 1.12 18.72 6.96
CA LEU A 79 1.21 17.41 7.64
C LEU A 79 0.99 17.50 9.16
N GLU A 80 1.01 18.71 9.70
CA GLU A 80 0.83 18.99 11.12
C GLU A 80 -0.58 18.65 11.60
N GLY A 81 -0.72 18.16 12.84
CA GLY A 81 -2.01 17.82 13.43
C GLY A 81 -2.66 16.52 12.93
N LEU A 82 -2.08 15.87 11.91
CA LEU A 82 -2.50 14.55 11.47
C LEU A 82 -2.19 13.48 12.53
N ASN A 83 -3.12 12.54 12.69
CA ASN A 83 -3.07 11.51 13.74
C ASN A 83 -3.60 10.17 13.24
N LYS A 84 -2.84 9.10 13.51
CA LYS A 84 -3.20 7.70 13.20
C LYS A 84 -4.46 7.17 13.89
N LYS A 85 -5.07 7.89 14.82
CA LYS A 85 -6.33 7.52 15.49
C LYS A 85 -7.59 8.03 14.78
N ASN A 86 -7.44 8.95 13.84
CA ASN A 86 -8.55 9.57 13.11
C ASN A 86 -8.70 8.98 11.71
N TRP A 87 -9.85 9.26 11.10
CA TRP A 87 -10.22 8.81 9.78
C TRP A 87 -10.09 9.95 8.77
N TYR A 88 -9.42 9.70 7.66
CA TYR A 88 -9.17 10.71 6.62
C TYR A 88 -9.59 10.18 5.26
N LEU A 89 -10.17 11.06 4.44
CA LEU A 89 -10.38 10.82 3.02
C LEU A 89 -9.30 11.58 2.25
N LEU A 90 -8.41 10.85 1.59
CA LEU A 90 -7.34 11.44 0.78
C LEU A 90 -7.86 11.67 -0.63
N ILE A 91 -7.80 12.92 -1.07
CA ILE A 91 -8.17 13.33 -2.42
C ILE A 91 -6.93 13.97 -3.05
N SER A 92 -6.54 13.48 -4.21
CA SER A 92 -5.37 13.94 -4.96
C SER A 92 -5.73 13.97 -6.45
N ASN A 93 -5.13 14.92 -7.18
CA ASN A 93 -5.12 14.83 -8.64
C ASN A 93 -4.42 13.54 -9.08
N HIS A 94 -4.91 12.89 -10.13
CA HIS A 94 -4.28 11.68 -10.66
C HIS A 94 -3.36 12.04 -11.82
N HIS A 95 -2.05 12.05 -11.58
CA HIS A 95 -1.05 12.36 -12.59
C HIS A 95 -0.35 11.10 -13.09
N SER A 96 -0.13 10.12 -12.21
CA SER A 96 0.57 8.90 -12.60
C SER A 96 0.36 7.76 -11.62
N TRP A 97 0.78 6.57 -12.01
CA TRP A 97 0.93 5.43 -11.10
C TRP A 97 1.81 5.73 -9.86
N ALA A 98 2.74 6.69 -9.94
CA ALA A 98 3.60 7.07 -8.83
C ALA A 98 2.85 7.77 -7.69
N ASP A 99 1.60 8.24 -7.92
CA ASP A 99 0.79 8.90 -6.90
C ASP A 99 0.58 7.99 -5.69
N ILE A 100 0.35 6.69 -5.90
CA ILE A 100 0.21 5.69 -4.83
C ILE A 100 1.48 5.64 -3.97
N VAL A 101 2.65 5.65 -4.60
CA VAL A 101 3.94 5.60 -3.92
C VAL A 101 4.17 6.88 -3.13
N VAL A 102 3.91 8.04 -3.73
CA VAL A 102 4.03 9.35 -3.08
C VAL A 102 3.12 9.46 -1.86
N LEU A 103 1.84 9.11 -2.01
CA LEU A 103 0.88 9.15 -0.91
C LEU A 103 1.25 8.15 0.19
N CYS A 104 1.64 6.92 -0.16
CA CYS A 104 2.14 5.92 0.79
C CYS A 104 3.35 6.46 1.58
N VAL A 105 4.33 7.04 0.89
CA VAL A 105 5.56 7.53 1.53
C VAL A 105 5.30 8.73 2.43
N LEU A 106 4.57 9.75 1.97
CA LEU A 106 4.34 10.98 2.74
C LEU A 106 3.49 10.73 3.99
N PHE A 107 2.45 9.90 3.86
CA PHE A 107 1.42 9.78 4.88
C PHE A 107 1.62 8.60 5.86
N ARG A 108 2.54 7.65 5.60
CA ARG A 108 2.77 6.45 6.44
C ARG A 108 2.97 6.70 7.95
N LYS A 109 3.48 7.87 8.33
CA LYS A 109 3.72 8.25 9.74
C LYS A 109 2.63 9.16 10.33
N HIS A 110 1.78 9.73 9.48
CA HIS A 110 0.85 10.80 9.86
C HIS A 110 -0.60 10.30 10.02
N ILE A 111 -1.02 9.34 9.20
CA ILE A 111 -2.40 8.83 9.18
C ILE A 111 -2.41 7.29 9.18
N PRO A 112 -3.58 6.64 9.41
CA PRO A 112 -3.71 5.20 9.22
C PRO A 112 -3.30 4.78 7.80
N MET A 113 -2.88 3.53 7.62
CA MET A 113 -2.44 3.03 6.31
C MET A 113 -3.49 3.30 5.22
N ASN A 114 -3.03 3.90 4.13
CA ASN A 114 -3.85 4.34 3.01
C ASN A 114 -4.57 3.15 2.36
N LYS A 115 -5.84 3.37 1.99
CA LYS A 115 -6.64 2.40 1.24
C LYS A 115 -7.13 3.06 -0.03
N TYR A 116 -6.91 2.40 -1.16
CA TYR A 116 -7.19 2.96 -2.47
C TYR A 116 -8.47 2.35 -3.03
N PHE A 117 -9.32 3.20 -3.60
CA PHE A 117 -10.44 2.74 -4.41
C PHE A 117 -9.93 2.33 -5.78
N LEU A 118 -10.06 1.05 -6.12
CA LEU A 118 -9.68 0.53 -7.43
C LEU A 118 -10.92 0.45 -8.31
N LYS A 119 -10.85 1.03 -9.51
CA LYS A 119 -11.90 0.89 -10.52
C LYS A 119 -11.90 -0.55 -11.03
N THR A 120 -13.05 -1.22 -10.94
CA THR A 120 -13.21 -2.56 -11.50
C THR A 120 -13.65 -2.42 -12.95
N THR A 121 -12.85 -2.88 -13.91
CA THR A 121 -13.21 -2.92 -15.35
C THR A 121 -13.94 -4.22 -15.72
N ALA A 122 -14.28 -5.06 -14.74
CA ALA A 122 -15.21 -6.17 -14.97
C ALA A 122 -16.61 -5.57 -15.20
N GLY A 123 -17.12 -5.69 -16.42
CA GLY A 123 -18.38 -5.13 -16.84
C GLY A 123 -19.56 -5.51 -15.94
N VAL A 124 -20.49 -4.57 -15.83
CA VAL A 124 -21.92 -4.77 -15.56
C VAL A 124 -22.28 -5.49 -14.25
N GLY A 125 -22.71 -4.69 -13.28
CA GLY A 125 -23.88 -5.00 -12.45
C GLY A 125 -23.80 -6.23 -11.55
N THR A 126 -23.13 -6.13 -10.41
CA THR A 126 -23.53 -6.95 -9.24
C THR A 126 -23.28 -6.18 -7.94
N LEU A 127 -24.04 -5.10 -7.78
CA LEU A 127 -24.10 -4.31 -6.55
C LEU A 127 -25.03 -4.99 -5.53
N HIS A 128 -24.85 -6.28 -5.23
CA HIS A 128 -25.58 -6.98 -4.15
C HIS A 128 -25.01 -8.38 -3.88
N ARG A 129 -23.89 -8.47 -3.15
CA ARG A 129 -23.57 -9.53 -2.16
C ARG A 129 -22.08 -9.47 -1.77
N PRO A 130 -21.72 -9.20 -0.50
CA PRO A 130 -20.32 -9.11 -0.07
C PRO A 130 -19.56 -10.45 -0.01
N ARG A 131 -20.12 -11.57 -0.47
CA ARG A 131 -19.63 -12.92 -0.10
C ARG A 131 -19.16 -13.83 -1.23
N LEU A 132 -19.36 -13.51 -2.51
CA LEU A 132 -19.20 -14.50 -3.59
C LEU A 132 -18.61 -13.95 -4.90
N LEU A 133 -17.72 -12.95 -4.85
CA LEU A 133 -16.89 -12.58 -6.01
C LEU A 133 -15.47 -13.13 -5.81
N GLY A 134 -15.25 -14.27 -6.47
CA GLY A 134 -14.22 -15.26 -6.18
C GLY A 134 -12.79 -14.83 -6.49
N VAL A 135 -11.88 -15.34 -5.66
CA VAL A 135 -10.41 -15.48 -5.81
C VAL A 135 -9.63 -14.17 -6.06
N GLY A 136 -9.95 -13.38 -7.09
CA GLY A 136 -9.34 -12.08 -7.33
C GLY A 136 -9.67 -11.10 -6.19
N TYR A 137 -10.96 -10.87 -5.93
CA TYR A 137 -11.38 -10.01 -4.82
C TYR A 137 -10.93 -10.55 -3.45
N ALA A 138 -10.73 -11.87 -3.31
CA ALA A 138 -10.26 -12.49 -2.08
C ALA A 138 -8.75 -12.32 -1.82
N LEU A 139 -7.94 -12.10 -2.86
CA LEU A 139 -6.53 -11.70 -2.74
C LEU A 139 -6.39 -10.20 -2.48
N TYR A 140 -7.30 -9.37 -3.01
CA TYR A 140 -7.28 -7.90 -2.87
C TYR A 140 -8.03 -7.36 -1.65
N ALA A 141 -9.11 -8.00 -1.20
CA ALA A 141 -9.92 -7.58 -0.05
C ALA A 141 -9.13 -7.59 1.28
N PRO A 142 -8.26 -8.57 1.59
CA PRO A 142 -7.47 -8.55 2.83
C PRO A 142 -6.53 -7.34 2.95
N LEU A 143 -6.10 -6.77 1.82
CA LEU A 143 -5.24 -5.60 1.75
C LEU A 143 -5.98 -4.27 1.96
N PHE A 144 -7.28 -4.20 1.61
CA PHE A 144 -7.99 -2.90 1.48
C PHE A 144 -9.42 -2.84 2.03
N THR A 145 -10.06 -3.94 2.44
CA THR A 145 -11.41 -3.90 3.02
C THR A 145 -11.38 -3.91 4.55
N GLN A 146 -12.13 -2.99 5.15
CA GLN A 146 -12.32 -2.90 6.60
C GLN A 146 -13.29 -3.95 7.12
N PHE A 147 -12.94 -4.50 8.28
CA PHE A 147 -13.93 -4.69 9.33
C PHE A 147 -13.73 -3.56 10.35
N PRO A 148 -14.82 -2.96 10.88
CA PRO A 148 -14.72 -2.00 11.98
C PRO A 148 -14.01 -2.66 13.17
N TYR A 149 -13.27 -1.83 13.93
CA TYR A 149 -12.68 -2.23 15.20
C TYR A 149 -13.76 -2.73 16.18
#